data_AF-A0A1M5UEP4-F1
#
_entry.id   AF-A0A1M5UEP4-F1
#
_cell.length_a   1.000
_cell.length_b   1.000
_cell.length_c   1.000
_cell.angle_alpha   90.00
_cell.angle_beta   90.00
_cell.angle_gamma   90.00
#
_symmetry.space_group_name_H-M   'P 1'
#
loop_
_entity.id
_entity.type
_entity.pdbx_description
1 polymer ?
#
loop_
_entity_poly.entity_id
_entity_poly.type
_entity_poly.pdbx_seq_one_letter_code
_entity_poly.pdbx_strand_id
1 'polypeptide(L)' 'MAKHQYTAEEVAEWRKAHGSFIYFNTDDANYMVPKPYSIGRSFNWAHPVSWVVAAAIVAFLIYTLFIRKAA' A
#
# COMPACT_ATOMS: atom_id res chain seq x y z
N MET A 1 1.25 -10.49 -19.63
CA MET A 1 2.11 -9.31 -19.84
C MET A 1 2.73 -8.95 -18.50
N ALA A 2 4.01 -8.58 -18.46
CA ALA A 2 4.61 -8.10 -17.21
C ALA A 2 3.97 -6.77 -16.82
N LYS A 3 3.62 -6.60 -15.54
CA LYS A 3 3.08 -5.33 -15.03
C LYS A 3 4.20 -4.29 -14.95
N HIS A 4 3.87 -3.03 -15.24
CA HIS A 4 4.83 -1.92 -15.25
C HIS A 4 5.12 -1.47 -13.82
N GLN A 5 6.37 -1.15 -13.49
CA GLN A 5 6.70 -0.54 -12.20
C GLN A 5 6.65 0.97 -12.35
N TYR A 6 5.58 1.59 -11.83
CA TYR A 6 5.38 3.03 -11.97
C TYR A 6 6.45 3.82 -11.20
N THR A 7 6.90 4.93 -11.78
CA THR A 7 7.76 5.91 -11.11
C THR A 7 6.95 6.80 -10.16
N ALA A 8 7.64 7.63 -9.38
CA ALA A 8 6.99 8.59 -8.48
C ALA A 8 6.12 9.60 -9.25
N GLU A 9 6.58 10.03 -10.42
CA GLU A 9 5.90 10.96 -11.32
C GLU A 9 4.63 10.32 -11.89
N GLU A 10 4.74 9.09 -12.41
CA GLU A 10 3.60 8.35 -12.97
C GLU A 10 2.54 8.05 -11.88
N VAL A 11 2.97 7.74 -10.65
CA VAL A 11 2.08 7.61 -9.50
C VAL A 11 1.35 8.92 -9.22
N ALA A 12 2.04 10.06 -9.28
CA ALA A 12 1.44 11.37 -9.05
C ALA A 12 0.44 11.75 -10.13
N GLU A 13 0.75 11.46 -11.40
CA GLU A 13 -0.17 11.65 -12.53
C GLU A 13 -1.41 10.77 -12.40
N TRP A 14 -1.25 9.48 -12.08
CA TRP A 14 -2.36 8.57 -11.85
C TRP A 14 -3.27 9.10 -10.74
N ARG A 15 -2.71 9.56 -9.62
CA ARG A 15 -3.49 10.12 -8.50
C ARG A 15 -4.24 11.39 -8.88
N LYS A 16 -3.63 12.29 -9.64
CA LYS A 16 -4.29 13.50 -10.14
C LYS A 16 -5.47 13.15 -11.05
N ALA A 17 -5.30 12.17 -11.94
CA ALA A 17 -6.33 11.75 -12.88
C ALA A 17 -7.52 11.06 -12.17
N HIS A 18 -7.27 10.29 -11.12
CA HIS A 18 -8.31 9.51 -10.43
C HIS A 18 -8.91 10.21 -9.20
N GLY A 19 -8.33 11.32 -8.75
CA GLY A 19 -8.83 12.09 -7.58
C GLY A 19 -8.89 11.31 -6.27
N SER A 20 -8.20 10.16 -6.18
CA SER A 20 -8.36 9.22 -5.07
C SER A 20 -7.27 9.40 -4.01
N PHE A 21 -7.70 9.44 -2.75
CA PHE A 21 -6.81 9.38 -1.59
C PHE A 21 -6.08 8.02 -1.51
N ILE A 22 -6.78 6.95 -1.91
CA ILE A 22 -6.31 5.57 -1.91
C ILE A 22 -5.70 5.24 -3.29
N TYR A 23 -4.49 4.68 -3.30
CA TYR A 23 -3.86 4.21 -4.54
C TYR A 23 -4.28 2.77 -4.83
N PHE A 24 -4.89 2.55 -5.98
CA PHE A 24 -5.44 1.26 -6.41
C PHE A 24 -5.21 1.09 -7.92
N ASN A 25 -3.95 0.97 -8.33
CA ASN A 25 -3.60 0.81 -9.73
C ASN A 25 -3.25 -0.66 -10.03
N THR A 26 -4.08 -1.34 -10.82
CA THR A 26 -3.88 -2.74 -11.20
C THR A 26 -2.71 -2.96 -12.15
N ASP A 27 -2.32 -1.91 -12.89
CA ASP A 27 -1.26 -1.95 -13.90
C ASP A 27 0.12 -1.69 -13.29
N ASP A 28 0.14 -1.09 -12.08
CA ASP A 28 1.35 -0.87 -11.31
C ASP A 28 1.75 -2.14 -10.53
N ALA A 29 2.96 -2.62 -10.82
CA ALA A 29 3.59 -3.75 -10.16
C ALA A 29 4.14 -3.39 -8.76
N ASN A 30 4.23 -2.12 -8.40
CA ASN A 30 4.65 -1.73 -7.06
C ASN A 30 3.55 -2.05 -6.03
N TYR A 31 3.91 -2.74 -4.95
CA TYR A 31 3.01 -2.95 -3.81
C TYR A 31 2.96 -1.74 -2.87
N MET A 32 3.94 -0.83 -2.94
CA MET A 32 3.94 0.42 -2.19
C MET A 32 4.42 1.55 -3.09
N VAL A 33 3.86 2.74 -2.93
CA VAL A 33 4.14 3.91 -3.77
C VAL A 33 4.34 5.16 -2.90
N PRO A 34 5.05 6.19 -3.37
CA PRO A 34 5.17 7.44 -2.64
C PRO A 34 3.80 8.05 -2.27
N LYS A 35 3.72 8.71 -1.12
CA LYS A 35 2.54 9.51 -0.76
C LYS A 35 2.57 10.85 -1.52
N PRO A 36 1.41 11.35 -1.98
CA PRO A 36 1.35 12.54 -2.83
C PRO A 36 1.75 13.86 -2.14
N TYR A 37 1.56 13.97 -0.81
CA TYR A 37 1.77 15.22 -0.06
C TYR A 37 2.52 15.02 1.26
N SER A 38 3.19 13.89 1.44
CA SER A 38 3.91 13.62 2.68
C SER A 38 5.14 12.76 2.42
N ILE A 39 6.05 12.80 3.39
CA ILE A 39 7.16 11.84 3.46
C ILE A 39 6.58 10.45 3.73
N GLY A 40 7.12 9.43 3.06
CA GLY A 40 6.75 8.03 3.22
C GLY A 40 6.00 7.42 2.04
N ARG A 41 5.56 6.18 2.23
CA ARG A 41 4.91 5.35 1.21
C ARG A 41 3.50 4.95 1.65
N SER A 42 2.65 4.67 0.67
CA SER A 42 1.32 4.09 0.83
C SER A 42 1.29 2.74 0.12
N PHE A 43 0.43 1.83 0.55
CA PHE A 43 0.15 0.62 -0.22
C PHE A 43 -0.53 0.95 -1.55
N ASN A 44 -0.20 0.15 -2.56
CA ASN A 44 -1.05 -0.05 -3.73
C ASN A 44 -2.03 -1.17 -3.40
N TRP A 45 -3.27 -0.82 -3.12
CA TRP A 45 -4.29 -1.79 -2.68
C TRP A 45 -4.78 -2.71 -3.80
N ALA A 46 -4.40 -2.45 -5.06
CA ALA A 46 -4.60 -3.38 -6.16
C ALA A 46 -3.60 -4.56 -6.15
N HIS A 47 -2.52 -4.46 -5.37
CA HIS A 47 -1.46 -5.46 -5.32
C HIS A 47 -1.71 -6.47 -4.18
N PRO A 48 -1.73 -7.81 -4.44
CA PRO A 48 -2.01 -8.81 -3.41
C PRO A 48 -1.07 -8.76 -2.21
N VAL A 49 0.23 -8.51 -2.44
CA VAL A 49 1.23 -8.40 -1.36
C VAL A 49 0.90 -7.28 -0.37
N SER A 50 0.26 -6.18 -0.81
CA SER A 50 -0.16 -5.11 0.08
C SER A 50 -1.12 -5.61 1.15
N TRP A 51 -2.05 -6.49 0.77
CA TRP A 51 -2.99 -7.10 1.70
C TRP A 51 -2.32 -8.08 2.64
N VAL A 52 -1.34 -8.86 2.15
CA VAL A 52 -0.55 -9.76 3.01
C VAL A 52 0.22 -8.98 4.07
N VAL A 53 0.88 -7.89 3.68
CA VAL A 53 1.60 -7.02 4.63
C VAL A 53 0.64 -6.36 5.62
N ALA A 54 -0.50 -5.84 5.14
CA ALA A 54 -1.52 -5.25 6.01
C ALA A 54 -2.07 -6.27 7.02
N ALA A 55 -2.38 -7.48 6.58
CA ALA A 55 -2.86 -8.56 7.44
C ALA A 55 -1.80 -8.95 8.49
N ALA A 56 -0.52 -9.03 8.11
CA ALA A 56 0.57 -9.31 9.04
C ALA A 56 0.70 -8.23 10.13
N ILE A 57 0.57 -6.94 9.77
CA ILE A 57 0.58 -5.83 10.73
C ILE A 57 -0.61 -5.95 11.69
N VAL A 58 -1.81 -6.20 11.19
CA VAL A 58 -3.02 -6.37 12.02
C VAL A 58 -2.86 -7.57 12.97
N ALA A 59 -2.39 -8.71 12.48
CA ALA A 59 -2.16 -9.90 13.30
C ALA A 59 -1.11 -9.64 14.40
N PHE A 60 -0.03 -8.94 14.08
CA PHE A 60 0.99 -8.54 15.05
C PHE A 60 0.43 -7.61 16.14
N LEU A 61 -0.40 -6.63 15.76
CA LEU A 61 -1.07 -5.74 16.71
C LEU A 61 -2.01 -6.54 17.63
N ILE A 62 -2.80 -7.46 17.08
CA ILE A 62 -3.68 -8.32 17.88
C ILE A 62 -2.87 -9.16 18.87
N TYR A 63 -1.79 -9.80 18.41
CA TYR A 63 -0.91 -10.59 19.25
C TYR A 63 -0.31 -9.76 20.39
N THR A 64 0.22 -8.57 20.09
CA THR A 64 0.86 -7.72 21.11
C THR A 64 -0.11 -7.10 22.10
N LEU A 65 -1.31 -6.71 21.66
CA LEU A 65 -2.29 -6.05 22.50
C LEU A 65 -3.08 -7.02 23.38
N PHE A 66 -3.44 -8.19 22.85
CA PHE A 66 -4.36 -9.11 23.53
C PHE A 66 -3.68 -10.39 24.02
N ILE A 67 -2.77 -10.96 23.24
CA ILE A 67 -2.19 -12.27 23.57
C ILE A 67 -0.98 -12.12 24.49
N ARG A 68 -0.04 -11.24 24.14
CA ARG A 68 1.17 -10.99 24.94
C ARG A 68 0.85 -10.39 26.31
N LYS A 69 -0.22 -9.59 26.43
CA LYS A 69 -0.61 -8.99 27.72
C LYS A 69 -1.37 -9.97 28.63
N ALA A 70 -1.88 -11.07 28.09
CA ALA A 70 -2.62 -12.09 28.84
C ALA A 70 -1.75 -13.27 29.29
N ALA A 71 -0.50 -13.34 28.83
CA ALA A 71 0.51 -14.34 29.19
C ALA A 71 1.49 -13.78 30.23
#